data_AF-A0AAJ4JXX3-F1
#
_entry.id   AF-A0AAJ4JXX3-F1
#
_cell.length_a   1.000
_cell.length_b   1.000
_cell.length_c   1.000
_cell.angle_alpha   90.00
_cell.angle_beta   90.00
_cell.angle_gamma   90.00
#
_symmetry.space_group_name_H-M   'P 1'
#
loop_
_entity.id
_entity.type
_entity.pdbx_description
1 polymer ?
#
loop_
_entity_poly.entity_id
_entity_poly.type
_entity_poly.pdbx_seq_one_letter_code
_entity_poly.pdbx_strand_id
1 'polypeptide(L)'
;MKKLLSFLAIFSFLCTNTVNLINCANIVNNKTYLPPITFKNDLKVNSETNINLEKIYLPHSVLMQQRGYKGTFFNQYKKDIIKNLTDAFLSKADINLEIKFKTEFSTYQQLQYYLKIEQQNYWQNLLNNICQQYQDNLKQLILLFYNFVANIWNKTNISEILKKMEIKNAIDGDNNVLGQTNNHQTILLNKKVLSCAFEKTINSEWHKGQFTTNNFLHILIHELGHIFYFYDWEEFKINHIFYLKQFLGQKINNLNKFAELDKEKVLRIFANSNYGLSDDDKLLAEGFAYWLLTKQSMQTKIWAFWNEYFTSYLPQIRNKKERKCKWC
;
A
#
# COMPACT_ATOMS: atom_id res chain seq x y z
N MET A 1 -7.74 52.30 11.78
CA MET A 1 -9.10 51.71 11.81
C MET A 1 -9.81 52.09 10.53
N LYS A 2 -10.31 51.09 9.78
CA LYS A 2 -11.47 51.13 8.85
C LYS A 2 -11.45 52.20 7.72
N LYS A 3 -11.87 51.98 6.49
CA LYS A 3 -12.24 50.87 5.60
C LYS A 3 -12.88 51.59 4.40
N LEU A 4 -12.92 50.94 3.24
CA LEU A 4 -13.88 51.19 2.13
C LEU A 4 -13.71 52.49 1.32
N LEU A 5 -13.24 52.34 0.07
CA LEU A 5 -14.02 52.58 -1.16
C LEU A 5 -13.07 52.78 -2.35
N SER A 6 -12.79 51.71 -3.08
CA SER A 6 -12.40 51.78 -4.50
C SER A 6 -12.75 50.46 -5.20
N PHE A 7 -14.04 50.11 -5.11
CA PHE A 7 -14.70 49.27 -6.10
C PHE A 7 -15.23 50.19 -7.20
N LEU A 8 -15.19 49.72 -8.45
CA LEU A 8 -15.61 50.36 -9.70
C LEU A 8 -14.61 51.35 -10.32
N ALA A 9 -13.81 50.84 -11.27
CA ALA A 9 -13.74 51.35 -12.64
C ALA A 9 -12.44 50.90 -13.35
N ILE A 10 -12.23 49.60 -13.59
CA ILE A 10 -11.52 49.16 -14.81
C ILE A 10 -12.19 47.85 -15.27
N PHE A 11 -13.32 48.00 -15.96
CA PHE A 11 -13.72 47.06 -17.00
C PHE A 11 -14.74 47.75 -17.90
N SER A 12 -14.26 48.49 -18.89
CA SER A 12 -15.04 48.86 -20.07
C SER A 12 -14.13 49.47 -21.13
N PHE A 13 -14.17 48.88 -22.33
CA PHE A 13 -13.59 49.34 -23.60
C PHE A 13 -12.06 49.27 -23.68
N LEU A 14 -11.49 48.31 -24.42
CA LEU A 14 -11.68 48.16 -25.87
C LEU A 14 -11.81 46.69 -26.29
N CYS A 15 -13.02 46.34 -26.73
CA CYS A 15 -13.26 45.31 -27.73
C CYS A 15 -12.78 45.80 -29.11
N THR A 16 -12.26 44.87 -29.93
CA THR A 16 -12.31 44.73 -31.41
C THR A 16 -11.00 44.06 -31.84
N ASN A 17 -10.96 42.79 -32.26
CA ASN A 17 -11.69 42.13 -33.34
C ASN A 17 -11.74 40.61 -33.05
N THR A 18 -12.90 39.94 -32.94
CA THR A 18 -13.66 39.28 -34.03
C THR A 18 -12.78 38.25 -34.78
N VAL A 19 -13.07 36.96 -34.97
CA VAL A 19 -14.27 36.10 -34.95
C VAL A 19 -13.73 34.65 -34.78
N ASN A 20 -14.19 33.83 -33.83
CA ASN A 20 -15.07 32.72 -34.19
C ASN A 20 -15.77 32.15 -32.95
N LEU A 21 -17.09 32.27 -32.99
CA LEU A 21 -18.04 31.63 -32.10
C LEU A 21 -18.00 30.11 -32.27
N ILE A 22 -17.87 29.38 -31.16
CA ILE A 22 -18.71 28.20 -30.92
C ILE A 22 -19.22 28.27 -29.48
N ASN A 23 -20.40 28.87 -29.35
CA ASN A 23 -21.52 28.55 -28.48
C ASN A 23 -21.23 27.78 -27.15
N CYS A 24 -21.05 28.54 -26.06
CA CYS A 24 -21.27 28.02 -24.70
C CYS A 24 -22.76 28.21 -24.34
N ALA A 25 -23.57 27.17 -24.54
CA ALA A 25 -24.89 27.08 -23.95
C ALA A 25 -25.15 25.63 -23.49
N ASN A 26 -25.75 25.50 -22.31
CA ASN A 26 -26.14 24.30 -21.58
C ASN A 26 -25.04 23.58 -20.77
N ILE A 27 -24.66 24.22 -19.66
CA ILE A 27 -24.30 23.50 -18.43
C ILE A 27 -25.60 22.85 -17.92
N VAL A 28 -25.84 21.61 -18.35
CA VAL A 28 -26.78 20.69 -17.72
C VAL A 28 -26.00 19.44 -17.35
N ASN A 29 -26.10 19.06 -16.08
CA ASN A 29 -25.64 17.81 -15.49
C ASN A 29 -25.59 16.66 -16.51
N ASN A 30 -24.39 16.30 -16.97
CA ASN A 30 -24.12 14.97 -17.46
C ASN A 30 -22.81 14.52 -16.82
N LYS A 31 -22.96 13.62 -15.83
CA LYS A 31 -21.89 12.73 -15.40
C LYS A 31 -21.19 12.21 -16.66
N THR A 32 -19.92 12.53 -16.83
CA THR A 32 -19.09 11.84 -17.81
C THR A 32 -19.03 10.38 -17.37
N TYR A 33 -19.94 9.57 -17.91
CA TYR A 33 -19.75 8.14 -18.03
C TYR A 33 -18.46 7.96 -18.83
N LEU A 34 -17.35 7.81 -18.12
CA LEU A 34 -16.16 7.23 -18.71
C LEU A 34 -16.61 5.90 -19.33
N PRO A 35 -16.40 5.69 -20.64
CA PRO A 35 -16.76 4.43 -21.25
C PRO A 35 -16.03 3.31 -20.50
N PRO A 36 -16.65 2.13 -20.33
CA PRO A 36 -15.97 1.02 -19.70
C PRO A 36 -14.69 0.78 -20.49
N ILE A 37 -13.55 1.00 -19.84
CA ILE A 37 -12.27 0.59 -20.39
C ILE A 37 -12.36 -0.93 -20.46
N THR A 38 -12.67 -1.47 -21.63
CA THR A 38 -12.46 -2.86 -21.96
C THR A 38 -10.95 -3.07 -21.86
N PHE A 39 -10.50 -3.43 -20.67
CA PHE A 39 -9.19 -4.01 -20.46
C PHE A 39 -9.15 -5.24 -21.34
N LYS A 40 -8.49 -5.15 -22.50
CA LYS A 40 -8.02 -6.36 -23.18
C LYS A 40 -7.28 -7.17 -22.11
N ASN A 41 -7.76 -8.39 -21.89
CA ASN A 41 -7.30 -9.40 -20.95
C ASN A 41 -5.86 -9.86 -21.25
N ASP A 42 -4.91 -8.93 -21.40
CA ASP A 42 -3.50 -9.24 -21.59
C ASP A 42 -2.79 -9.49 -20.25
N LEU A 43 -3.51 -9.33 -19.14
CA LEU A 43 -3.10 -9.79 -17.82
C LEU A 43 -3.38 -11.30 -17.77
N LYS A 44 -2.38 -12.11 -18.15
CA LYS A 44 -2.44 -13.58 -18.03
C LYS A 44 -2.86 -13.95 -16.61
N VAL A 45 -4.13 -14.30 -16.45
CA VAL A 45 -4.67 -14.86 -15.21
C VAL A 45 -3.95 -16.19 -14.99
N ASN A 46 -3.16 -16.30 -13.92
CA ASN A 46 -2.78 -17.63 -13.46
C ASN A 46 -4.06 -18.32 -12.97
N SER A 47 -4.56 -19.29 -13.74
CA SER A 47 -5.80 -20.02 -13.48
C SER A 47 -5.80 -20.81 -12.17
N GLU A 48 -4.63 -21.04 -11.57
CA GLU A 48 -4.48 -21.73 -10.27
C GLU A 48 -5.00 -20.91 -9.08
N THR A 49 -5.21 -19.60 -9.27
CA THR A 49 -5.59 -18.67 -8.18
C THR A 49 -7.06 -18.24 -8.21
N ASN A 50 -7.89 -18.89 -9.01
CA ASN A 50 -9.30 -18.54 -9.14
C ASN A 50 -10.09 -18.87 -7.86
N ILE A 51 -10.81 -17.88 -7.33
CA ILE A 51 -11.71 -18.01 -6.19
C ILE A 51 -13.11 -18.34 -6.72
N ASN A 52 -13.53 -19.59 -6.50
CA ASN A 52 -14.91 -20.00 -6.73
C ASN A 52 -15.77 -19.58 -5.51
N LEU A 53 -16.72 -18.67 -5.71
CA LEU A 53 -17.59 -18.16 -4.64
C LEU A 53 -18.65 -19.17 -4.15
N GLU A 54 -18.85 -20.27 -4.87
CA GLU A 54 -19.78 -21.35 -4.51
C GLU A 54 -19.11 -22.43 -3.65
N LYS A 55 -17.77 -22.41 -3.55
CA LYS A 55 -16.99 -23.33 -2.70
C LYS A 55 -16.98 -22.84 -1.25
N ILE A 56 -17.03 -23.79 -0.30
CA ILE A 56 -16.79 -23.52 1.12
C ILE A 56 -15.27 -23.49 1.37
N TYR A 57 -14.81 -22.44 2.04
CA TYR A 57 -13.41 -22.27 2.44
C TYR A 57 -13.23 -22.46 3.94
N LEU A 58 -12.08 -23.00 4.34
CA LEU A 58 -11.69 -23.16 5.74
C LEU A 58 -10.60 -22.12 6.08
N PRO A 59 -10.97 -21.02 6.74
CA PRO A 59 -10.04 -19.95 7.10
C PRO A 59 -9.09 -20.35 8.24
N HIS A 60 -7.92 -19.73 8.30
CA HIS A 60 -6.95 -19.90 9.38
C HIS A 60 -7.45 -19.24 10.68
N SER A 61 -7.74 -20.05 11.69
CA SER A 61 -8.39 -19.62 12.94
C SER A 61 -7.66 -18.48 13.67
N VAL A 62 -6.33 -18.55 13.71
CA VAL A 62 -5.49 -17.52 14.36
C VAL A 62 -5.57 -16.18 13.61
N LEU A 63 -5.64 -16.18 12.28
CA LEU A 63 -5.76 -14.94 11.49
C LEU A 63 -7.18 -14.36 11.56
N MET A 64 -8.19 -15.22 11.66
CA MET A 64 -9.56 -14.77 11.96
C MET A 64 -9.64 -14.04 13.30
N GLN A 65 -8.96 -14.53 14.34
CA GLN A 65 -8.94 -13.87 15.65
C GLN A 65 -8.23 -12.51 15.60
N GLN A 66 -7.18 -12.39 14.80
CA GLN A 66 -6.31 -11.20 14.74
C GLN A 66 -6.90 -9.98 14.07
N ARG A 67 -7.76 -10.16 13.07
CA ARG A 67 -8.49 -9.04 12.47
C ARG A 67 -9.47 -8.35 13.45
N GLY A 68 -9.40 -8.65 14.75
CA GLY A 68 -10.14 -7.96 15.80
C GLY A 68 -11.61 -8.36 15.86
N TYR A 69 -11.96 -9.54 15.36
CA TYR A 69 -13.35 -9.96 15.33
C TYR A 69 -13.79 -10.50 16.70
N LYS A 70 -14.13 -9.61 17.63
CA LYS A 70 -15.09 -9.92 18.70
C LYS A 70 -16.48 -10.19 18.09
N GLY A 71 -16.62 -11.14 17.17
CA GLY A 71 -17.87 -11.68 16.64
C GLY A 71 -18.93 -10.71 16.06
N THR A 72 -18.77 -9.39 16.11
CA THR A 72 -19.89 -8.45 15.90
C THR A 72 -19.89 -7.82 14.51
N PHE A 73 -18.73 -7.52 13.94
CA PHE A 73 -18.68 -6.74 12.69
C PHE A 73 -19.04 -7.53 11.42
N PHE A 74 -18.81 -8.85 11.39
CA PHE A 74 -19.18 -9.71 10.25
C PHE A 74 -20.51 -10.46 10.47
N ASN A 75 -21.01 -10.53 11.71
CA ASN A 75 -22.33 -11.09 12.00
C ASN A 75 -23.49 -10.14 11.61
N GLN A 76 -23.20 -8.84 11.42
CA GLN A 76 -24.21 -7.86 11.00
C GLN A 76 -24.47 -7.85 9.49
N TYR A 77 -23.57 -8.40 8.66
CA TYR A 77 -23.76 -8.45 7.22
C TYR A 77 -24.30 -9.82 6.79
N LYS A 78 -25.47 -9.82 6.16
CA LYS A 78 -26.05 -11.03 5.56
C LYS A 78 -25.09 -11.59 4.50
N LYS A 79 -24.60 -12.81 4.81
CA LYS A 79 -24.21 -13.94 3.97
C LYS A 79 -24.30 -13.72 2.45
N ASP A 80 -23.15 -13.63 1.78
CA ASP A 80 -22.61 -14.77 1.01
C ASP A 80 -21.26 -14.40 0.37
N ILE A 81 -21.12 -13.22 -0.26
CA ILE A 81 -19.90 -12.90 -1.03
C ILE A 81 -18.74 -12.44 -0.15
N ILE A 82 -18.96 -11.46 0.73
CA ILE A 82 -17.88 -10.91 1.58
C ILE A 82 -17.35 -11.97 2.51
N LYS A 83 -18.24 -12.73 3.14
CA LYS A 83 -17.85 -13.85 3.99
C LYS A 83 -17.05 -14.90 3.22
N ASN A 84 -17.56 -15.38 2.08
CA ASN A 84 -16.85 -16.42 1.32
C ASN A 84 -15.50 -15.91 0.77
N LEU A 85 -15.40 -14.64 0.35
CA LEU A 85 -14.14 -14.04 -0.06
C LEU A 85 -13.16 -13.93 1.10
N THR A 86 -13.60 -13.43 2.25
CA THR A 86 -12.76 -13.36 3.45
C THR A 86 -12.29 -14.76 3.87
N ASP A 87 -13.19 -15.74 3.91
CA ASP A 87 -12.86 -17.12 4.25
C ASP A 87 -11.87 -17.74 3.24
N ALA A 88 -12.05 -17.46 1.95
CA ALA A 88 -11.13 -17.87 0.89
C ALA A 88 -9.74 -17.25 1.08
N PHE A 89 -9.69 -15.95 1.32
CA PHE A 89 -8.45 -15.21 1.49
C PHE A 89 -7.67 -15.62 2.75
N LEU A 90 -8.38 -15.96 3.82
CA LEU A 90 -7.78 -16.44 5.06
C LEU A 90 -7.44 -17.94 5.01
N SER A 91 -7.84 -18.67 3.98
CA SER A 91 -7.43 -20.06 3.81
C SER A 91 -5.93 -20.17 3.48
N LYS A 92 -5.37 -21.34 3.74
CA LYS A 92 -3.94 -21.62 3.52
C LYS A 92 -3.56 -21.33 2.06
N ALA A 93 -2.42 -20.67 1.86
CA ALA A 93 -1.81 -20.55 0.54
C ALA A 93 -1.27 -21.91 0.07
N ASP A 94 -0.95 -22.00 -1.22
CA ASP A 94 -0.12 -23.10 -1.72
C ASP A 94 1.23 -23.09 -1.00
N ILE A 95 1.80 -24.29 -0.81
CA ILE A 95 2.98 -24.48 0.04
C ILE A 95 4.21 -23.89 -0.67
N ASN A 96 4.97 -23.03 0.04
CA ASN A 96 6.25 -22.44 -0.37
C ASN A 96 6.18 -21.31 -1.40
N LEU A 97 5.30 -20.33 -1.18
CA LEU A 97 5.37 -19.10 -1.96
C LEU A 97 6.51 -18.20 -1.47
N GLU A 98 7.37 -17.81 -2.41
CA GLU A 98 8.46 -16.87 -2.16
C GLU A 98 8.13 -15.53 -2.80
N ILE A 99 8.63 -14.46 -2.19
CA ILE A 99 8.67 -13.16 -2.83
C ILE A 99 9.71 -13.22 -3.95
N LYS A 100 9.25 -13.19 -5.21
CA LYS A 100 10.13 -13.28 -6.39
C LYS A 100 10.03 -12.01 -7.23
N PHE A 101 11.15 -11.30 -7.32
CA PHE A 101 11.41 -10.26 -8.29
C PHE A 101 12.89 -10.26 -8.63
N LYS A 102 13.24 -9.55 -9.72
CA LYS A 102 14.64 -9.42 -10.15
C LYS A 102 15.50 -8.84 -9.02
N THR A 103 16.56 -9.55 -8.66
CA THR A 103 17.53 -9.08 -7.67
C THR A 103 18.49 -8.09 -8.33
N GLU A 104 18.39 -6.82 -7.93
CA GLU A 104 19.26 -5.71 -8.35
C GLU A 104 20.41 -5.47 -7.37
N PHE A 105 20.22 -5.91 -6.12
CA PHE A 105 21.19 -5.87 -5.03
C PHE A 105 21.19 -7.22 -4.31
N SER A 106 22.32 -7.92 -4.36
CA SER A 106 22.50 -9.25 -3.77
C SER A 106 22.88 -9.22 -2.30
N THR A 107 23.52 -8.13 -1.84
CA THR A 107 23.96 -7.96 -0.46
C THR A 107 23.64 -6.56 0.05
N TYR A 108 23.52 -6.43 1.38
CA TYR A 108 23.34 -5.13 2.02
C TYR A 108 24.53 -4.19 1.74
N GLN A 109 25.75 -4.73 1.70
CA GLN A 109 26.94 -3.93 1.38
C GLN A 109 26.89 -3.38 -0.06
N GLN A 110 26.47 -4.20 -1.03
CA GLN A 110 26.27 -3.73 -2.41
C GLN A 110 25.22 -2.63 -2.48
N LEU A 111 24.13 -2.77 -1.73
CA LEU A 111 23.12 -1.74 -1.62
C LEU A 111 23.70 -0.45 -1.02
N GLN A 112 24.46 -0.53 0.08
CA GLN A 112 25.08 0.64 0.72
C GLN A 112 25.95 1.44 -0.25
N TYR A 113 26.77 0.79 -1.07
CA TYR A 113 27.58 1.48 -2.08
C TYR A 113 26.77 2.21 -3.15
N TYR A 114 25.55 1.75 -3.42
CA TYR A 114 24.64 2.38 -4.37
C TYR A 114 23.89 3.58 -3.76
N LEU A 115 23.60 3.55 -2.45
CA LEU A 115 22.87 4.62 -1.78
C LEU A 115 23.68 5.91 -1.69
N LYS A 116 22.99 7.06 -1.68
CA LYS A 116 23.61 8.35 -1.34
C LYS A 116 23.97 8.35 0.15
N ILE A 117 24.97 9.15 0.51
CA ILE A 117 25.51 9.24 1.88
C ILE A 117 24.40 9.51 2.91
N GLU A 118 23.43 10.37 2.59
CA GLU A 118 22.30 10.70 3.46
C GLU A 118 21.47 9.45 3.83
N GLN A 119 21.15 8.61 2.84
CA GLN A 119 20.38 7.38 3.06
C GLN A 119 21.18 6.32 3.80
N GLN A 120 22.49 6.22 3.51
CA GLN A 120 23.39 5.37 4.28
C GLN A 120 23.37 5.79 5.77
N ASN A 121 23.46 7.09 6.04
CA ASN A 121 23.43 7.64 7.39
C ASN A 121 22.10 7.36 8.11
N TYR A 122 20.95 7.48 7.42
CA TYR A 122 19.65 7.15 8.01
C TYR A 122 19.57 5.68 8.44
N TRP A 123 19.98 4.75 7.57
CA TRP A 123 19.98 3.33 7.88
C TRP A 123 21.00 2.97 8.94
N GLN A 124 22.20 3.55 8.88
CA GLN A 124 23.26 3.30 9.85
C GLN A 124 22.85 3.82 11.24
N ASN A 125 22.24 5.01 11.31
CA ASN A 125 21.70 5.54 12.55
C ASN A 125 20.63 4.61 13.12
N LEU A 126 19.73 4.08 12.30
CA LEU A 126 18.73 3.12 12.77
C LEU A 126 19.38 1.83 13.29
N LEU A 127 20.31 1.24 12.53
CA LEU A 127 21.06 0.05 12.92
C LEU A 127 21.80 0.22 14.25
N ASN A 128 22.43 1.38 14.46
CA ASN A 128 23.16 1.69 15.69
C ASN A 128 22.26 1.83 16.92
N ASN A 129 20.97 2.15 16.74
CA ASN A 129 20.04 2.42 17.84
C ASN A 129 19.07 1.27 18.13
N ILE A 130 18.95 0.28 17.24
CA ILE A 130 18.10 -0.90 17.48
C ILE A 130 18.86 -2.01 18.21
N CYS A 131 18.11 -2.91 18.84
CA CYS A 131 18.67 -4.09 19.50
C CYS A 131 19.55 -4.93 18.54
N GLN A 132 20.73 -5.33 19.01
CA GLN A 132 21.74 -6.04 18.19
C GLN A 132 21.17 -7.26 17.46
N GLN A 133 20.32 -8.04 18.13
CA GLN A 133 19.70 -9.25 17.59
C GLN A 133 18.79 -9.02 16.37
N TYR A 134 18.39 -7.76 16.10
CA TYR A 134 17.52 -7.40 14.95
C TYR A 134 18.25 -6.73 13.80
N GLN A 135 19.52 -6.39 13.96
CA GLN A 135 20.26 -5.68 12.92
C GLN A 135 20.32 -6.47 11.62
N ASP A 136 20.50 -7.79 11.68
CA ASP A 136 20.59 -8.60 10.47
C ASP A 136 19.23 -8.78 9.78
N ASN A 137 18.16 -8.96 10.55
CA ASN A 137 16.79 -8.96 10.01
C ASN A 137 16.46 -7.61 9.36
N LEU A 138 16.84 -6.51 9.99
CA LEU A 138 16.64 -5.17 9.43
C LEU A 138 17.42 -5.00 8.12
N LYS A 139 18.70 -5.42 8.05
CA LYS A 139 19.48 -5.38 6.80
C LYS A 139 18.81 -6.19 5.68
N GLN A 140 18.29 -7.37 5.99
CA GLN A 140 17.58 -8.21 5.02
C GLN A 140 16.29 -7.54 4.54
N LEU A 141 15.51 -6.94 5.44
CA LEU A 141 14.29 -6.21 5.09
C LEU A 141 14.57 -4.96 4.27
N ILE A 142 15.62 -4.20 4.59
CA ILE A 142 16.08 -3.07 3.79
C ILE A 142 16.45 -3.57 2.39
N LEU A 143 17.25 -4.63 2.29
CA LEU A 143 17.65 -5.20 1.00
C LEU A 143 16.42 -5.65 0.17
N LEU A 144 15.45 -6.29 0.81
CA LEU A 144 14.22 -6.75 0.17
C LEU A 144 13.37 -5.57 -0.32
N PHE A 145 13.19 -4.53 0.50
CA PHE A 145 12.48 -3.31 0.15
C PHE A 145 13.10 -2.62 -1.06
N TYR A 146 14.44 -2.45 -1.08
CA TYR A 146 15.11 -1.79 -2.19
C TYR A 146 15.05 -2.60 -3.49
N ASN A 147 15.15 -3.92 -3.42
CA ASN A 147 14.96 -4.77 -4.60
C ASN A 147 13.52 -4.75 -5.11
N PHE A 148 12.53 -4.72 -4.20
CA PHE A 148 11.13 -4.53 -4.56
C PHE A 148 10.91 -3.19 -5.28
N VAL A 149 11.39 -2.10 -4.68
CA VAL A 149 11.37 -0.77 -5.26
C VAL A 149 12.03 -0.76 -6.64
N ALA A 150 13.18 -1.43 -6.79
CA ALA A 150 13.87 -1.56 -8.06
C ALA A 150 13.05 -2.28 -9.12
N ASN A 151 12.37 -3.36 -8.72
CA ASN A 151 11.52 -4.15 -9.59
C ASN A 151 10.37 -3.32 -10.17
N ILE A 152 9.83 -2.37 -9.42
CA ILE A 152 8.68 -1.59 -9.89
C ILE A 152 9.07 -0.23 -10.50
N TRP A 153 10.11 0.44 -9.99
CA TRP A 153 10.50 1.78 -10.44
C TRP A 153 11.74 1.83 -11.34
N ASN A 154 12.36 0.67 -11.62
CA ASN A 154 13.68 0.55 -12.26
C ASN A 154 14.81 1.12 -11.38
N LYS A 155 15.94 0.41 -11.32
CA LYS A 155 17.14 0.78 -10.56
C LYS A 155 17.60 2.21 -10.81
N THR A 156 17.44 2.74 -12.02
CA THR A 156 17.90 4.10 -12.35
C THR A 156 17.15 5.19 -11.59
N ASN A 157 15.86 4.98 -11.27
CA ASN A 157 15.02 6.01 -10.66
C ASN A 157 14.98 5.93 -9.13
N ILE A 158 15.34 4.77 -8.54
CA ILE A 158 15.27 4.56 -7.08
C ILE A 158 15.92 5.69 -6.29
N SER A 159 17.09 6.14 -6.75
CA SER A 159 17.89 7.16 -6.06
C SER A 159 17.22 8.53 -5.97
N GLU A 160 16.25 8.83 -6.84
CA GLU A 160 15.44 10.06 -6.83
C GLU A 160 14.19 9.91 -5.96
N ILE A 161 13.58 8.72 -5.98
CA ILE A 161 12.41 8.39 -5.15
C ILE A 161 12.79 8.40 -3.68
N LEU A 162 13.93 7.79 -3.38
CA LEU A 162 14.44 7.66 -2.02
C LEU A 162 15.33 8.85 -1.62
N LYS A 163 15.65 9.78 -2.54
CA LYS A 163 16.25 11.08 -2.17
C LYS A 163 15.36 11.85 -1.21
N LYS A 164 14.05 11.72 -1.41
CA LYS A 164 13.03 12.37 -0.59
C LYS A 164 12.83 11.66 0.75
N MET A 165 13.29 10.42 0.90
CA MET A 165 13.07 9.63 2.10
C MET A 165 14.08 9.98 3.20
N GLU A 166 13.56 10.38 4.35
CA GLU A 166 14.34 10.64 5.55
C GLU A 166 13.82 9.83 6.73
N ILE A 167 14.71 9.23 7.52
CA ILE A 167 14.33 8.46 8.72
C ILE A 167 14.95 9.11 9.94
N LYS A 168 14.12 9.59 10.87
CA LYS A 168 14.57 10.22 12.13
C LYS A 168 14.03 9.49 13.35
N ASN A 169 14.88 9.41 14.37
CA ASN A 169 14.52 8.95 15.70
C ASN A 169 14.07 10.17 16.54
N ALA A 170 13.02 10.86 16.08
CA ALA A 170 12.73 12.24 16.48
C ALA A 170 11.74 12.37 17.66
N ILE A 171 10.98 11.32 17.99
CA ILE A 171 9.94 11.44 19.01
C ILE A 171 10.58 11.10 20.35
N ASP A 172 11.05 12.14 21.05
CA ASP A 172 11.35 12.11 22.49
C ASP A 172 10.07 12.41 23.29
N GLY A 173 9.80 11.60 24.31
CA GLY A 173 8.64 11.75 25.19
C GLY A 173 7.69 10.55 25.18
N ASP A 174 6.86 10.49 26.22
CA ASP A 174 5.90 9.40 26.49
C ASP A 174 4.64 9.51 25.61
N ASN A 175 4.82 9.89 24.35
CA ASN A 175 3.74 10.11 23.42
C ASN A 175 3.25 8.75 22.89
N ASN A 176 1.94 8.60 22.70
CA ASN A 176 1.35 7.36 22.18
C ASN A 176 1.65 7.09 20.70
N VAL A 177 2.26 8.05 19.99
CA VAL A 177 2.69 7.88 18.60
C VAL A 177 4.01 7.12 18.54
N LEU A 178 3.99 5.95 17.91
CA LEU A 178 5.12 5.04 17.79
C LEU A 178 5.93 5.26 16.51
N GLY A 179 5.25 5.59 15.43
CA GLY A 179 5.79 5.96 14.13
C GLY A 179 4.82 6.86 13.38
N GLN A 180 5.34 7.67 12.46
CA GLN A 180 4.54 8.47 11.55
C GLN A 180 5.32 8.85 10.29
N THR A 181 4.61 8.94 9.16
CA THR A 181 5.12 9.51 7.92
C THR A 181 4.64 10.95 7.79
N ASN A 182 5.58 11.90 7.87
CA ASN A 182 5.32 13.32 7.67
C ASN A 182 5.62 13.75 6.23
N ASN A 183 4.79 14.63 5.69
CA ASN A 183 4.94 15.20 4.34
C ASN A 183 5.18 14.15 3.24
N HIS A 184 4.64 12.93 3.45
CA HIS A 184 4.76 11.79 2.54
C HIS A 184 6.20 11.28 2.29
N GLN A 185 7.17 11.75 3.08
CA GLN A 185 8.59 11.64 2.75
C GLN A 185 9.48 11.36 3.98
N THR A 186 9.10 11.84 5.16
CA THR A 186 9.91 11.66 6.38
C THR A 186 9.26 10.66 7.33
N ILE A 187 9.95 9.56 7.60
CA ILE A 187 9.58 8.60 8.65
C ILE A 187 10.15 9.08 9.98
N LEU A 188 9.27 9.29 10.95
CA LEU A 188 9.64 9.59 12.32
C LEU A 188 9.31 8.39 13.20
N LEU A 189 10.32 7.89 13.92
CA LEU A 189 10.18 6.77 14.84
C LEU A 189 10.40 7.25 16.27
N ASN A 190 9.61 6.72 17.19
CA ASN A 190 9.80 6.96 18.62
C ASN A 190 10.97 6.14 19.16
N LYS A 191 11.88 6.75 19.92
CA LYS A 191 13.06 6.05 20.44
C LYS A 191 12.69 4.84 21.31
N LYS A 192 11.53 4.86 21.98
CA LYS A 192 11.08 3.73 22.82
C LYS A 192 10.94 2.44 22.02
N VAL A 193 10.52 2.53 20.75
CA VAL A 193 10.32 1.34 19.91
C VAL A 193 11.63 0.72 19.42
N LEU A 194 12.74 1.47 19.49
CA LEU A 194 14.07 0.98 19.13
C LEU A 194 14.71 0.16 20.26
N SER A 195 14.20 0.30 21.50
CA SER A 195 14.75 -0.37 22.68
C SER A 195 14.46 -1.87 22.69
N CYS A 196 15.42 -2.68 23.18
CA CYS A 196 15.21 -4.12 23.39
C CYS A 196 14.08 -4.43 24.39
N ALA A 197 13.77 -3.50 25.31
CA ALA A 197 12.76 -3.70 26.36
C ALA A 197 11.33 -3.66 25.81
N PHE A 198 11.05 -2.74 24.90
CA PHE A 198 9.74 -2.60 24.26
C PHE A 198 9.35 -3.87 23.49
N GLU A 199 10.35 -4.56 22.94
CA GLU A 199 10.17 -5.71 22.07
C GLU A 199 9.84 -7.01 22.85
N LYS A 200 10.39 -7.21 24.06
CA LYS A 200 10.02 -8.34 24.94
C LYS A 200 8.51 -8.36 25.25
N THR A 201 7.89 -7.20 25.36
CA THR A 201 6.44 -7.06 25.64
C THR A 201 5.58 -7.51 24.46
N ILE A 202 6.12 -7.49 23.24
CA ILE A 202 5.35 -7.59 21.98
C ILE A 202 5.61 -8.92 21.25
N ASN A 203 6.79 -9.53 21.44
CA ASN A 203 7.16 -10.79 20.79
C ASN A 203 6.25 -11.97 21.15
N SER A 204 5.63 -11.95 22.34
CA SER A 204 4.69 -12.99 22.76
C SER A 204 3.42 -13.02 21.91
N GLU A 205 3.04 -11.89 21.33
CA GLU A 205 1.84 -11.74 20.50
C GLU A 205 2.14 -12.19 19.06
N TRP A 206 3.27 -11.76 18.48
CA TRP A 206 3.72 -12.17 17.14
C TRP A 206 3.92 -13.68 16.99
N HIS A 207 4.47 -14.35 18.00
CA HIS A 207 4.68 -15.80 17.98
C HIS A 207 3.37 -16.60 18.17
N LYS A 208 2.33 -15.97 18.73
CA LYS A 208 0.94 -16.47 18.74
C LYS A 208 0.19 -16.07 17.45
N GLY A 209 0.93 -15.52 16.51
CA GLY A 209 0.48 -15.07 15.21
C GLY A 209 0.02 -13.62 15.15
N GLN A 210 -0.20 -12.92 16.28
CA GLN A 210 -0.83 -11.61 16.30
C GLN A 210 0.03 -10.54 15.61
N PHE A 211 -0.55 -9.89 14.61
CA PHE A 211 0.06 -8.75 13.93
C PHE A 211 -0.17 -7.49 14.78
N THR A 212 0.79 -7.19 15.65
CA THR A 212 0.67 -6.05 16.56
C THR A 212 1.28 -4.81 15.92
N THR A 213 0.50 -3.73 15.82
CA THR A 213 0.93 -2.36 15.45
C THR A 213 2.10 -1.82 16.27
N ASN A 214 2.49 -2.52 17.33
CA ASN A 214 3.51 -2.09 18.26
C ASN A 214 4.88 -2.72 17.94
N ASN A 215 5.04 -3.67 17.01
CA ASN A 215 6.38 -4.18 16.69
C ASN A 215 7.18 -3.13 15.88
N PHE A 216 8.44 -2.86 16.24
CA PHE A 216 9.32 -1.94 15.51
C PHE A 216 9.39 -2.22 14.00
N LEU A 217 9.58 -3.48 13.60
CA LEU A 217 9.65 -3.85 12.18
C LEU A 217 8.32 -3.61 11.49
N HIS A 218 7.19 -3.90 12.15
CA HIS A 218 5.87 -3.57 11.60
C HIS A 218 5.71 -2.06 11.43
N ILE A 219 6.00 -1.26 12.45
CA ILE A 219 5.93 0.20 12.38
C ILE A 219 6.78 0.73 11.23
N LEU A 220 8.06 0.34 11.15
CA LEU A 220 8.95 0.80 10.10
C LEU A 220 8.44 0.42 8.70
N ILE A 221 8.02 -0.83 8.49
CA ILE A 221 7.55 -1.28 7.18
C ILE A 221 6.18 -0.68 6.83
N HIS A 222 5.33 -0.41 7.83
CA HIS A 222 4.08 0.31 7.65
C HIS A 222 4.33 1.73 7.13
N GLU A 223 5.24 2.48 7.77
CA GLU A 223 5.63 3.81 7.27
C GLU A 223 6.34 3.72 5.90
N LEU A 224 7.11 2.65 5.67
CA LEU A 224 7.49 2.06 4.38
C LEU A 224 6.40 2.20 3.30
N GLY A 225 5.27 1.54 3.61
CA GLY A 225 4.12 1.45 2.74
C GLY A 225 3.45 2.80 2.47
N HIS A 226 3.48 3.74 3.42
CA HIS A 226 2.98 5.11 3.20
C HIS A 226 3.78 5.86 2.16
N ILE A 227 5.10 5.89 2.28
CA ILE A 227 5.96 6.56 1.28
C ILE A 227 5.71 5.97 -0.10
N PHE A 228 5.61 4.64 -0.16
CA PHE A 228 5.29 3.94 -1.40
C PHE A 228 3.93 4.33 -1.99
N TYR A 229 2.87 4.35 -1.16
CA TYR A 229 1.52 4.78 -1.56
C TYR A 229 1.53 6.19 -2.13
N PHE A 230 2.11 7.14 -1.40
CA PHE A 230 2.06 8.55 -1.78
C PHE A 230 2.87 8.83 -3.03
N TYR A 231 4.04 8.19 -3.18
CA TYR A 231 4.82 8.33 -4.40
C TYR A 231 4.05 7.84 -5.63
N ASP A 232 3.35 6.70 -5.52
CA ASP A 232 2.50 6.18 -6.59
C ASP A 232 1.32 7.07 -6.94
N TRP A 233 0.72 7.64 -5.90
CA TRP A 233 -0.35 8.60 -6.07
C TRP A 233 0.15 9.88 -6.73
N GLU A 234 1.25 10.46 -6.26
CA GLU A 234 1.73 11.76 -6.70
C GLU A 234 2.30 11.72 -8.12
N GLU A 235 3.13 10.72 -8.43
CA GLU A 235 3.87 10.66 -9.70
C GLU A 235 3.09 9.94 -10.80
N PHE A 236 2.40 8.83 -10.47
CA PHE A 236 1.73 7.98 -11.48
C PHE A 236 0.20 8.09 -11.46
N LYS A 237 -0.37 8.82 -10.50
CA LYS A 237 -1.82 8.90 -10.27
C LYS A 237 -2.44 7.50 -10.15
N ILE A 238 -1.78 6.62 -9.39
CA ILE A 238 -2.24 5.24 -9.14
C ILE A 238 -3.15 5.27 -7.91
N ASN A 239 -4.43 4.92 -8.11
CA ASN A 239 -5.35 4.63 -7.02
C ASN A 239 -5.28 3.14 -6.68
N HIS A 240 -4.61 2.79 -5.58
CA HIS A 240 -4.40 1.40 -5.21
C HIS A 240 -5.71 0.64 -4.97
N ILE A 241 -6.70 1.24 -4.31
CA ILE A 241 -8.00 0.59 -4.04
C ILE A 241 -8.72 0.21 -5.33
N PHE A 242 -8.71 1.12 -6.31
CA PHE A 242 -9.29 0.84 -7.62
C PHE A 242 -8.62 -0.36 -8.27
N TYR A 243 -7.28 -0.42 -8.27
CA TYR A 243 -6.54 -1.52 -8.88
C TYR A 243 -6.61 -2.83 -8.09
N LEU A 244 -6.69 -2.79 -6.76
CA LEU A 244 -6.96 -3.96 -5.92
C LEU A 244 -8.34 -4.56 -6.26
N LYS A 245 -9.36 -3.71 -6.43
CA LYS A 245 -10.66 -4.15 -6.91
C LYS A 245 -10.56 -4.79 -8.30
N GLN A 246 -9.92 -4.12 -9.27
CA GLN A 246 -9.76 -4.69 -10.62
C GLN A 246 -9.02 -6.03 -10.60
N PHE A 247 -7.95 -6.14 -9.80
CA PHE A 247 -7.20 -7.38 -9.66
C PHE A 247 -8.02 -8.49 -9.02
N LEU A 248 -8.80 -8.17 -7.98
CA LEU A 248 -9.75 -9.11 -7.38
C LEU A 248 -10.78 -9.61 -8.40
N GLY A 249 -11.31 -8.73 -9.25
CA GLY A 249 -12.24 -9.11 -10.31
C GLY A 249 -11.67 -10.13 -11.31
N GLN A 250 -10.35 -10.10 -11.54
CA GLN A 250 -9.67 -11.09 -12.39
C GLN A 250 -9.47 -12.44 -11.71
N LYS A 251 -9.58 -12.51 -10.39
CA LYS A 251 -9.41 -13.73 -9.59
C LYS A 251 -10.73 -14.39 -9.20
N ILE A 252 -11.86 -13.69 -9.29
CA ILE A 252 -13.17 -14.24 -8.93
C ILE A 252 -13.79 -14.94 -10.14
N ASN A 253 -14.04 -16.24 -10.01
CA ASN A 253 -14.91 -16.97 -10.92
C ASN A 253 -16.36 -16.62 -10.58
N ASN A 254 -16.91 -15.59 -11.23
CA ASN A 254 -18.33 -15.17 -11.33
C ASN A 254 -18.42 -13.63 -11.37
N LEU A 255 -18.30 -13.06 -12.58
CA LEU A 255 -18.23 -11.60 -12.81
C LEU A 255 -19.48 -10.83 -12.36
N ASN A 256 -20.65 -11.46 -12.26
CA ASN A 256 -21.87 -10.78 -11.82
C ASN A 256 -21.75 -10.35 -10.34
N LYS A 257 -21.14 -11.21 -9.51
CA LYS A 257 -20.86 -10.94 -8.09
C LYS A 257 -19.76 -9.90 -7.88
N PHE A 258 -18.91 -9.69 -8.88
CA PHE A 258 -17.88 -8.64 -8.84
C PHE A 258 -18.49 -7.23 -8.84
N ALA A 259 -19.60 -7.03 -9.57
CA ALA A 259 -20.29 -5.74 -9.59
C ALA A 259 -20.82 -5.31 -8.21
N GLU A 260 -21.09 -6.27 -7.33
CA GLU A 260 -21.58 -6.05 -5.97
C GLU A 260 -20.50 -5.56 -4.98
N LEU A 261 -19.22 -5.63 -5.36
CA LEU A 261 -18.08 -5.21 -4.54
C LEU A 261 -17.86 -3.68 -4.65
N ASP A 262 -18.46 -2.92 -3.74
CA ASP A 262 -18.12 -1.50 -3.56
C ASP A 262 -16.76 -1.31 -2.86
N LYS A 263 -16.34 -0.05 -2.72
CA LYS A 263 -15.06 0.31 -2.08
C LYS A 263 -14.98 -0.23 -0.65
N GLU A 264 -16.03 -0.06 0.15
CA GLU A 264 -16.05 -0.48 1.55
C GLU A 264 -15.87 -1.99 1.71
N LYS A 265 -16.57 -2.76 0.87
CA LYS A 265 -16.42 -4.21 0.79
C LYS A 265 -15.00 -4.64 0.42
N VAL A 266 -14.38 -3.96 -0.55
CA VAL A 266 -12.98 -4.22 -0.94
C VAL A 266 -12.02 -3.93 0.21
N LEU A 267 -12.17 -2.79 0.90
CA LEU A 267 -11.36 -2.46 2.07
C LEU A 267 -11.48 -3.56 3.15
N ARG A 268 -12.70 -4.00 3.44
CA ARG A 268 -12.98 -5.05 4.44
C ARG A 268 -12.38 -6.41 4.09
N ILE A 269 -12.32 -6.75 2.80
CA ILE A 269 -11.69 -8.00 2.35
C ILE A 269 -10.19 -7.96 2.61
N PHE A 270 -9.54 -6.84 2.27
CA PHE A 270 -8.07 -6.74 2.29
C PHE A 270 -7.45 -6.27 3.61
N ALA A 271 -8.21 -5.58 4.47
CA ALA A 271 -7.68 -5.03 5.71
C ALA A 271 -7.22 -6.12 6.66
N ASN A 272 -5.95 -6.04 7.07
CA ASN A 272 -5.34 -7.01 8.00
C ASN A 272 -5.53 -6.61 9.48
N SER A 273 -5.97 -5.38 9.73
CA SER A 273 -6.23 -4.83 11.05
C SER A 273 -7.38 -3.83 11.00
N ASN A 274 -7.92 -3.46 12.16
CA ASN A 274 -8.88 -2.36 12.26
C ASN A 274 -8.27 -1.03 11.79
N TYR A 275 -6.96 -0.87 11.95
CA TYR A 275 -6.26 0.33 11.51
C TYR A 275 -6.26 0.45 9.99
N GLY A 276 -6.06 -0.67 9.27
CA GLY A 276 -6.16 -0.70 7.81
C GLY A 276 -7.57 -0.46 7.23
N LEU A 277 -8.60 -0.30 8.09
CA LEU A 277 -9.95 0.06 7.66
C LEU A 277 -10.21 1.58 7.68
N SER A 278 -9.30 2.40 8.24
CA SER A 278 -9.55 3.83 8.41
C SER A 278 -9.60 4.58 7.08
N ASP A 279 -8.71 4.23 6.15
CA ASP A 279 -8.52 4.92 4.87
C ASP A 279 -7.71 4.06 3.88
N ASP A 280 -7.47 4.62 2.69
CA ASP A 280 -6.86 3.91 1.56
C ASP A 280 -5.35 3.70 1.76
N ASP A 281 -4.65 4.67 2.37
CA ASP A 281 -3.22 4.60 2.60
C ASP A 281 -2.87 3.67 3.77
N LYS A 282 -3.68 3.64 4.84
CA LYS A 282 -3.54 2.65 5.91
C LYS A 282 -3.81 1.23 5.43
N LEU A 283 -4.78 1.03 4.53
CA LEU A 283 -4.97 -0.30 3.94
C LEU A 283 -3.68 -0.75 3.24
N LEU A 284 -3.10 0.11 2.40
CA LEU A 284 -1.90 -0.27 1.66
C LEU A 284 -0.70 -0.48 2.59
N ALA A 285 -0.48 0.41 3.55
CA ALA A 285 0.61 0.31 4.52
C ALA A 285 0.54 -0.98 5.35
N GLU A 286 -0.65 -1.34 5.83
CA GLU A 286 -0.87 -2.60 6.55
C GLU A 286 -0.73 -3.83 5.64
N GLY A 287 -1.22 -3.75 4.40
CA GLY A 287 -1.04 -4.80 3.39
C GLY A 287 0.43 -5.04 3.04
N PHE A 288 1.19 -3.95 2.92
CA PHE A 288 2.62 -3.96 2.63
C PHE A 288 3.43 -4.59 3.75
N ALA A 289 3.16 -4.18 5.00
CA ALA A 289 3.80 -4.77 6.17
C ALA A 289 3.43 -6.26 6.33
N TYR A 290 2.17 -6.61 6.14
CA TYR A 290 1.73 -8.01 6.17
C TYR A 290 2.48 -8.85 5.13
N TRP A 291 2.60 -8.35 3.90
CA TRP A 291 3.30 -9.04 2.83
C TRP A 291 4.79 -9.26 3.13
N LEU A 292 5.53 -8.23 3.55
CA LEU A 292 6.97 -8.35 3.79
C LEU A 292 7.34 -9.13 5.06
N LEU A 293 6.50 -9.09 6.09
CA LEU A 293 6.85 -9.62 7.41
C LEU A 293 6.24 -10.99 7.73
N THR A 294 5.26 -11.47 6.96
CA THR A 294 4.63 -12.78 7.22
C THR A 294 5.59 -13.93 6.96
N LYS A 295 5.79 -14.77 7.99
CA LYS A 295 6.58 -16.01 7.87
C LYS A 295 5.92 -16.98 6.88
N GLN A 296 6.73 -17.74 6.15
CA GLN A 296 6.27 -18.73 5.16
C GLN A 296 5.21 -19.70 5.70
N SER A 297 5.36 -20.17 6.94
CA SER A 297 4.41 -21.07 7.60
C SER A 297 3.02 -20.47 7.87
N MET A 298 2.90 -19.14 7.80
CA MET A 298 1.68 -18.38 8.08
C MET A 298 1.07 -17.74 6.82
N GLN A 299 1.67 -17.97 5.65
CA GLN A 299 1.18 -17.42 4.39
C GLN A 299 -0.21 -17.97 4.06
N THR A 300 -1.11 -17.07 3.73
CA THR A 300 -2.50 -17.35 3.31
C THR A 300 -2.73 -16.87 1.89
N LYS A 301 -3.90 -17.17 1.33
CA LYS A 301 -4.25 -16.68 0.00
C LYS A 301 -4.27 -15.15 -0.10
N ILE A 302 -4.54 -14.42 0.98
CA ILE A 302 -4.40 -12.95 0.98
C ILE A 302 -2.94 -12.52 0.91
N TRP A 303 -2.03 -13.24 1.56
CA TRP A 303 -0.61 -13.01 1.39
C TRP A 303 -0.19 -13.25 -0.06
N ALA A 304 -0.64 -14.36 -0.67
CA ALA A 304 -0.37 -14.68 -2.07
C ALA A 304 -0.91 -13.61 -3.02
N PHE A 305 -2.10 -13.08 -2.72
CA PHE A 305 -2.70 -11.99 -3.46
C PHE A 305 -1.88 -10.70 -3.37
N TRP A 306 -1.47 -10.29 -2.17
CA TRP A 306 -0.58 -9.14 -1.99
C TRP A 306 0.75 -9.36 -2.70
N ASN A 307 1.32 -10.56 -2.62
CA ASN A 307 2.54 -10.93 -3.32
C ASN A 307 2.40 -10.71 -4.82
N GLU A 308 1.42 -11.33 -5.47
CA GLU A 308 1.20 -11.17 -6.91
C GLU A 308 0.84 -9.72 -7.29
N TYR A 309 0.08 -9.02 -6.44
CA TYR A 309 -0.24 -7.61 -6.64
C TYR A 309 1.04 -6.77 -6.70
N PHE A 310 1.92 -6.92 -5.71
CA PHE A 310 3.15 -6.15 -5.58
C PHE A 310 4.24 -6.56 -6.58
N THR A 311 4.40 -7.86 -6.85
CA THR A 311 5.52 -8.36 -7.68
C THR A 311 5.19 -8.44 -9.16
N SER A 312 3.90 -8.48 -9.54
CA SER A 312 3.51 -8.76 -10.92
C SER A 312 2.44 -7.81 -11.47
N TYR A 313 1.37 -7.55 -10.74
CA TYR A 313 0.26 -6.72 -11.23
C TYR A 313 0.60 -5.23 -11.26
N LEU A 314 1.09 -4.70 -10.14
CA LEU A 314 1.42 -3.28 -10.00
C LEU A 314 2.54 -2.82 -10.95
N PRO A 315 3.66 -3.57 -11.15
CA PRO A 315 4.63 -3.25 -12.19
C PRO A 315 4.02 -3.05 -13.58
N GLN A 316 3.05 -3.88 -13.96
CA GLN A 316 2.39 -3.75 -15.26
C GLN A 316 1.54 -2.48 -15.36
N ILE A 317 0.85 -2.10 -14.28
CA ILE A 317 0.12 -0.83 -14.21
C ILE A 317 1.08 0.35 -14.37
N ARG A 318 2.20 0.34 -13.65
CA ARG A 318 3.20 1.40 -13.72
C ARG A 318 3.79 1.54 -15.12
N ASN A 319 4.23 0.44 -15.71
CA ASN A 319 4.77 0.42 -17.07
C ASN A 319 3.77 0.98 -18.10
N LYS A 320 2.48 0.70 -17.94
CA LYS A 320 1.43 1.26 -18.81
C LYS A 320 1.26 2.77 -18.60
N LYS A 321 1.34 3.26 -17.37
CA LYS A 321 1.22 4.69 -17.03
C LYS A 321 2.43 5.48 -17.52
N GLU A 322 3.64 4.99 -17.30
CA GLU A 322 4.88 5.65 -17.76
C GLU A 322 4.91 5.81 -19.29
N ARG A 323 4.49 4.76 -20.03
CA ARG A 323 4.37 4.84 -21.50
C ARG A 323 3.37 5.87 -21.96
N LYS A 324 2.29 6.12 -21.22
CA LYS A 324 1.32 7.17 -21.59
C LYS A 324 1.86 8.57 -21.33
N CYS A 325 2.59 8.77 -20.25
CA CYS A 325 3.18 10.08 -19.92
C CYS A 325 4.32 10.51 -20.84
N LYS A 326 5.05 9.57 -21.46
CA LYS A 326 6.14 9.90 -22.40
C LYS A 326 5.69 10.30 -23.81
N TRP A 327 4.39 10.18 -24.13
CA TRP A 327 3.81 10.45 -25.45
C TRP A 327 2.76 11.57 -25.39
N CYS A 328 2.83 12.44 -24.38
CA CYS A 328 1.98 13.62 -24.23
C CYS A 328 2.74 14.89 -24.56
#